data_AF-A0A822G644-F1
#
_entry.id   AF-A0A822G644-F1
#
_cell.length_a   1.000
_cell.length_b   1.000
_cell.length_c   1.000
_cell.angle_alpha   90.00
_cell.angle_beta   90.00
_cell.angle_gamma   90.00
#
_symmetry.space_group_name_H-M   'P 1'
#
loop_
_entity.id
_entity.type
_entity.pdbx_description
1 polymer ?
#
loop_
_entity_poly.entity_id
_entity_poly.type
_entity_poly.pdbx_seq_one_letter_code
_entity_poly.pdbx_strand_id
1 'polypeptide(L)' 'LSYPDTDVILMCFAIDSPDSLENIPEKWTPEVKHFCPNVPIVLVGNKKDLRNDDATKKELM' A
#
# COMPACT_ATOMS: atom_id res chain seq x y z
N LEU A 1 -4.40 -8.28 16.45
CA LEU A 1 -4.68 -7.97 15.02
C LEU A 1 -6.07 -7.35 14.94
N SER A 2 -6.23 -6.29 14.15
CA SER A 2 -7.43 -5.45 14.09
C SER A 2 -8.41 -5.86 12.98
N TYR A 3 -8.35 -7.11 12.51
CA TYR A 3 -9.13 -7.63 11.37
C TYR A 3 -10.58 -8.05 11.64
N PRO A 4 -11.01 -8.41 12.87
CA PRO A 4 -12.42 -8.72 13.13
C PRO A 4 -13.35 -7.59 12.71
N ASP A 5 -14.50 -7.95 12.13
CA ASP A 5 -15.58 -7.02 11.76
C ASP A 5 -15.14 -5.88 10.80
N THR A 6 -14.20 -6.16 9.89
CA THR A 6 -13.73 -5.18 8.90
C THR A 6 -14.67 -5.09 7.69
N ASP A 7 -15.17 -3.89 7.39
CA ASP A 7 -15.99 -3.61 6.20
C ASP A 7 -15.19 -3.15 4.98
N VAL A 8 -14.01 -2.56 5.18
CA VAL A 8 -13.14 -2.06 4.12
C VAL A 8 -11.67 -2.07 4.55
N ILE A 9 -10.77 -2.39 3.61
CA ILE A 9 -9.32 -2.32 3.81
C ILE A 9 -8.75 -1.16 2.99
N LEU A 10 -8.01 -0.26 3.65
CA LEU A 10 -7.14 0.70 2.99
C LEU A 10 -5.74 0.11 2.90
N MET A 11 -5.34 -0.33 1.71
CA MET A 11 -4.04 -0.91 1.46
C MET A 11 -3.11 0.17 0.92
N CYS A 12 -2.17 0.63 1.74
CA CYS A 12 -1.36 1.80 1.43
C CYS A 12 0.04 1.43 0.91
N PHE A 13 0.49 2.15 -0.11
CA PHE A 13 1.90 2.22 -0.51
C PHE A 13 2.32 3.70 -0.57
N ALA A 14 3.62 3.97 -0.57
CA ALA A 14 4.16 5.32 -0.68
C ALA A 14 4.72 5.55 -2.09
N ILE A 15 4.34 6.67 -2.72
CA ILE A 15 4.73 6.99 -4.11
C ILE A 15 6.24 7.20 -4.26
N ASP A 16 6.91 7.62 -3.19
CA ASP A 16 8.37 7.78 -3.11
C ASP A 16 9.11 6.46 -2.82
N SER A 17 8.41 5.34 -2.65
CA SER A 17 9.03 4.06 -2.27
C SER A 17 8.50 2.91 -3.13
N PRO A 18 9.19 2.55 -4.24
CA PRO A 18 8.81 1.44 -5.11
C PRO A 18 8.64 0.11 -4.36
N ASP A 19 9.56 -0.22 -3.45
CA ASP A 19 9.50 -1.44 -2.62
C ASP A 19 8.17 -1.55 -1.85
N SER A 20 7.62 -0.42 -1.38
CA SER A 20 6.35 -0.43 -0.66
C SER A 20 5.18 -0.88 -1.54
N LEU A 21 5.23 -0.59 -2.85
CA LEU A 21 4.27 -1.06 -3.83
C LEU A 21 4.51 -2.54 -4.18
N GLU A 22 5.75 -2.99 -4.30
CA GLU A 22 6.08 -4.41 -4.54
C GLU A 22 5.60 -5.32 -3.40
N ASN A 23 5.66 -4.82 -2.17
CA ASN A 23 5.12 -5.53 -1.00
C ASN A 23 3.59 -5.71 -1.03
N ILE A 24 2.84 -4.94 -1.83
CA ILE A 24 1.38 -5.02 -1.92
C ILE A 24 0.93 -6.42 -2.40
N PRO A 25 1.34 -6.91 -3.59
CA PRO A 25 0.99 -8.25 -4.03
C PRO A 25 1.72 -9.36 -3.26
N GLU A 26 2.95 -9.13 -2.80
CA GLU A 26 3.79 -10.18 -2.20
C GLU A 26 3.43 -10.50 -0.76
N LYS A 27 3.07 -9.49 0.03
CA LYS A 27 2.86 -9.62 1.48
C LYS A 27 1.45 -9.25 1.90
N TRP A 28 1.02 -8.04 1.56
CA TRP A 28 -0.20 -7.47 2.14
C TRP A 28 -1.47 -8.09 1.55
N THR A 29 -1.49 -8.33 0.23
CA THR A 29 -2.66 -8.93 -0.42
C THR A 29 -2.93 -10.36 0.06
N PRO A 30 -1.94 -11.27 0.18
CA PRO A 30 -2.15 -12.60 0.75
C PRO A 30 -2.63 -12.55 2.20
N GLU A 31 -2.04 -11.70 3.04
CA GLU A 31 -2.41 -11.57 4.45
C GLU A 31 -3.87 -11.10 4.61
N VAL A 32 -4.25 -10.03 3.92
CA VAL A 32 -5.61 -9.49 4.00
C VAL A 32 -6.63 -10.47 3.42
N LYS A 33 -6.32 -11.16 2.31
CA LYS A 33 -7.23 -12.18 1.77
C LYS A 33 -7.40 -13.38 2.69
N HIS A 34 -6.42 -13.67 3.55
CA HIS A 34 -6.51 -14.72 4.56
C HIS A 34 -7.40 -14.30 5.74
N PHE A 35 -7.23 -13.09 6.27
CA PHE A 35 -7.95 -12.64 7.47
C PHE A 35 -9.30 -11.94 7.19
N CYS A 36 -9.45 -11.33 6.01
CA CYS A 36 -10.61 -10.54 5.61
C CYS A 36 -11.12 -11.00 4.22
N PRO A 37 -11.56 -12.26 4.08
CA PRO A 37 -12.08 -12.76 2.81
C PRO A 37 -13.32 -11.94 2.39
N ASN A 38 -13.40 -11.60 1.10
CA ASN A 38 -14.50 -10.83 0.48
C ASN A 38 -14.64 -9.37 0.93
N VAL A 39 -13.77 -8.87 1.81
CA VAL A 39 -13.75 -7.45 2.17
C VAL A 39 -13.15 -6.63 1.02
N PRO A 40 -13.81 -5.54 0.58
CA PRO A 40 -13.27 -4.69 -0.48
C PRO A 40 -11.97 -4.02 -0.06
N ILE A 41 -11.02 -3.98 -1.00
CA ILE A 41 -9.71 -3.34 -0.80
C ILE A 41 -9.64 -2.08 -1.66
N VAL A 42 -9.30 -0.96 -1.04
CA VAL A 42 -8.95 0.29 -1.70
C VAL A 42 -7.43 0.45 -1.64
N LEU A 43 -6.78 0.44 -2.79
CA LEU A 43 -5.34 0.71 -2.89
C LEU A 43 -5.10 2.22 -2.82
N VAL A 44 -4.27 2.67 -1.88
CA VAL A 44 -4.02 4.09 -1.61
C VAL A 44 -2.54 4.41 -1.82
N GLY A 45 -2.25 5.33 -2.75
CA GLY A 45 -0.92 5.87 -2.96
C GLY A 45 -0.68 7.13 -2.13
N ASN A 46 0.12 7.01 -1.08
CA ASN A 46 0.47 8.10 -0.17
C ASN A 46 1.67 8.92 -0.68
N LYS A 47 1.92 10.07 -0.03
CA LYS A 47 3.02 10.99 -0.33
C LYS A 47 3.08 11.45 -1.79
N LYS A 48 1.91 11.79 -2.35
CA LYS A 48 1.77 12.23 -3.74
C LYS A 48 2.64 13.45 -4.07
N ASP A 49 2.84 14.34 -3.11
CA ASP A 49 3.69 15.52 -3.21
C ASP A 49 5.14 15.18 -3.62
N LEU A 50 5.67 14.05 -3.13
CA LEU A 50 7.05 13.62 -3.43
C LEU A 50 7.23 13.04 -4.84
N ARG A 51 6.15 12.77 -5.59
CA ARG A 51 6.25 12.29 -6.98
C ARG A 51 7.11 13.20 -7.85
N ASN A 52 6.99 14.51 -7.61
CA ASN A 52 7.67 15.52 -8.41
C ASN A 52 8.83 16.18 -7.67
N ASP A 53 9.13 15.75 -6.45
CA ASP A 53 10.25 16.27 -5.67
C ASP A 53 11.58 15.83 -6.30
N ASP A 54 12.47 16.80 -6.55
CA ASP A 54 13.72 16.56 -7.25
C ASP A 54 14.71 15.76 -6.39
N ALA A 55 14.67 15.90 -5.07
CA ALA A 55 15.53 15.14 -4.18
C ALA A 55 15.10 13.67 -4.15
N THR A 56 13.80 13.40 -4.03
CA THR A 56 13.22 12.05 -4.13
C THR A 56 13.54 11.40 -5.47
N LYS A 57 13.36 12.13 -6.59
CA LYS A 57 13.71 11.59 -7.91
C LYS A 57 15.18 11.22 -8.03
N LYS A 58 16.07 12.06 -7.48
CA LYS A 58 17.51 11.81 -7.50
C LYS A 58 17.90 10.59 -6.66
N GLU A 59 17.21 10.35 -5.55
CA GLU A 59 17.45 9.19 -4.69
C GLU A 59 17.02 7.88 -5.35
N LEU A 60 15.98 7.91 -6.19
CA LEU A 60 15.43 6.74 -6.88
C LEU A 60 16.09 6.44 -8.26
N MET A 61 16.99 7.30 -8.74
CA MET A 61 17.75 7.14 -10.00
C MET A 61 19.10 6.47 -9.77
#